data_AF-A0A1N7K2B4-F1
#
_entry.id   AF-A0A1N7K2B4-F1
#
_cell.length_a   1.000
_cell.length_b   1.000
_cell.length_c   1.000
_cell.angle_alpha   90.00
_cell.angle_beta   90.00
_cell.angle_gamma   90.00
#
_symmetry.space_group_name_H-M   'P 1'
#
loop_
_entity.id
_entity.type
_entity.pdbx_description
1 polymer ?
#
loop_
_entity_poly.entity_id
_entity_poly.type
_entity_poly.pdbx_seq_one_letter_code
_entity_poly.pdbx_strand_id
1 'polypeptide(L)'
;MLFGLLRGAALALLVSTLVYLAVSAYVRSLRRQKLEQDWDVAYRPGENPEGRAEFIARGMRAFRKSLAYRLLWLIYAVPLAFAVVTVWVMNHQ
;
A
#
# COMPACT_ATOMS: atom_id res chain seq x y z
N MET A 1 -4.09 6.32 34.63
CA MET A 1 -3.60 5.12 33.91
C MET A 1 -4.19 5.00 32.50
N LEU A 2 -5.51 5.11 32.30
CA LEU A 2 -6.16 4.98 30.97
C LEU A 2 -5.77 6.05 29.92
N PHE A 3 -5.56 7.30 30.34
CA PHE A 3 -5.27 8.42 29.42
C PHE A 3 -3.92 8.32 28.69
N GLY A 4 -2.93 7.64 29.28
CA GLY A 4 -1.62 7.40 28.63
C GLY A 4 -1.71 6.37 27.51
N LEU A 5 -2.45 5.28 27.74
CA LEU A 5 -2.73 4.24 26.76
C LEU A 5 -3.50 4.78 25.55
N LEU A 6 -4.50 5.64 25.79
CA LEU A 6 -5.28 6.29 24.72
C LEU A 6 -4.40 7.16 23.81
N ARG A 7 -3.47 7.94 24.37
CA ARG A 7 -2.53 8.75 23.58
C ARG A 7 -1.55 7.91 22.77
N GLY A 8 -1.01 6.84 23.37
CA GLY A 8 -0.10 5.92 22.68
C GLY A 8 -0.78 5.19 21.52
N ALA A 9 -2.01 4.69 21.75
CA ALA A 9 -2.81 4.05 20.71
C ALA A 9 -3.14 5.01 19.57
N ALA A 10 -3.53 6.26 19.88
CA ALA A 10 -3.81 7.27 18.86
C ALA A 10 -2.58 7.59 18.00
N LEU A 11 -1.40 7.75 18.62
CA LEU A 11 -0.13 7.96 17.90
C LEU A 11 0.23 6.78 17.01
N ALA A 12 0.12 5.55 17.51
CA ALA A 12 0.37 4.35 16.73
C ALA A 12 -0.54 4.28 15.49
N LEU A 13 -1.84 4.59 15.66
CA LEU A 13 -2.81 4.61 14.58
C LEU A 13 -2.49 5.69 13.53
N LEU A 14 -2.06 6.87 13.98
CA LEU A 14 -1.67 7.99 13.12
C LEU A 14 -0.44 7.66 12.26
N VAL A 15 0.64 7.18 12.88
CA VAL A 15 1.88 6.80 12.18
C VAL A 15 1.60 5.73 11.14
N SER A 16 0.78 4.74 11.50
CA SER A 16 0.46 3.62 10.63
C SER A 16 -0.37 4.00 9.42
N THR A 17 -1.30 4.93 9.61
CA THR A 17 -2.08 5.50 8.51
C THR A 17 -1.15 6.25 7.55
N LEU A 18 -0.19 7.01 8.07
CA LEU A 18 0.77 7.75 7.24
C LEU A 18 1.66 6.80 6.41
N VAL A 19 2.18 5.74 7.04
CA VAL A 19 2.98 4.71 6.37
C VAL A 19 2.15 3.98 5.31
N TYR A 20 0.89 3.65 5.61
CA TYR A 20 -0.02 3.03 4.64
C TYR A 20 -0.20 3.90 3.40
N LEU A 21 -0.45 5.19 3.59
CA LEU A 21 -0.62 6.14 2.48
C LEU A 21 0.67 6.27 1.65
N ALA A 22 1.83 6.39 2.29
CA ALA A 22 3.11 6.48 1.60
C ALA A 22 3.42 5.23 0.76
N VAL A 23 3.25 4.03 1.34
CA VAL A 23 3.53 2.76 0.65
C VAL A 23 2.52 2.51 -0.46
N SER A 24 1.24 2.77 -0.23
CA SER A 24 0.20 2.61 -1.26
C SER A 24 0.44 3.52 -2.47
N ALA A 25 0.85 4.77 -2.23
CA ALA A 25 1.22 5.70 -3.28
C ALA A 25 2.47 5.23 -4.04
N TYR A 26 3.52 4.79 -3.32
CA TYR A 26 4.76 4.31 -3.91
C TYR A 26 4.56 3.09 -4.82
N VAL A 27 3.85 2.07 -4.33
CA VAL A 27 3.56 0.84 -5.09
C VAL A 27 2.74 1.16 -6.34
N ARG A 28 1.75 2.06 -6.22
CA ARG A 28 0.94 2.49 -7.37
C ARG A 28 1.78 3.21 -8.42
N SER A 29 2.72 4.04 -7.98
CA SER A 29 3.65 4.76 -8.86
C SER A 29 4.55 3.80 -9.63
N LEU A 30 5.26 2.90 -8.94
CA LEU A 30 6.15 1.93 -9.56
C LEU A 30 5.43 1.02 -10.57
N ARG A 31 4.20 0.58 -10.24
CA ARG A 31 3.46 -0.31 -11.13
C ARG A 31 3.04 0.39 -12.43
N ARG A 32 2.61 1.66 -12.32
CA ARG A 32 2.29 2.47 -13.49
C ARG A 32 3.52 2.66 -14.35
N GLN A 33 4.65 3.01 -13.74
CA GLN A 33 5.91 3.22 -14.45
C GLN A 33 6.40 1.94 -15.16
N LYS A 34 6.24 0.77 -14.52
CA LYS A 34 6.58 -0.51 -15.16
C LYS A 34 5.67 -0.82 -16.36
N LEU A 35 4.37 -0.55 -16.26
CA LEU A 35 3.44 -0.73 -17.39
C LEU A 35 3.72 0.21 -18.56
N GLU A 36 4.12 1.44 -18.27
CA GLU A 36 4.55 2.41 -19.28
C GLU A 36 5.83 1.93 -19.98
N GLN A 37 6.81 1.45 -19.22
CA GLN A 37 8.07 0.93 -19.74
C GLN A 37 7.86 -0.38 -20.54
N ASP A 38 7.01 -1.29 -20.06
CA ASP A 38 6.67 -2.53 -20.77
C ASP A 38 5.97 -2.22 -22.10
N TRP A 39 5.10 -1.21 -22.14
CA TRP A 39 4.48 -0.74 -23.38
C TRP A 39 5.52 -0.15 -24.32
N ASP A 40 6.38 0.76 -23.85
CA ASP A 40 7.38 1.44 -24.68
C ASP A 40 8.41 0.45 -25.27
N VAL A 41 8.71 -0.67 -24.58
CA VAL A 41 9.56 -1.76 -25.08
C VAL A 41 8.82 -2.66 -26.09
N ALA A 42 7.54 -2.95 -25.85
CA ALA A 42 6.75 -3.82 -26.73
C ALA A 42 6.22 -3.09 -27.98
N TYR A 43 6.11 -1.77 -27.92
CA TYR A 43 5.54 -0.94 -28.97
C TYR A 43 6.35 -1.02 -30.27
N ARG A 44 5.65 -1.38 -31.36
CA ARG A 44 6.21 -1.32 -32.72
C ARG A 44 5.70 -0.07 -33.45
N PRO A 45 6.54 0.61 -34.26
CA PRO A 45 6.11 1.75 -35.05
C PRO A 45 4.99 1.33 -36.02
N GLY A 46 3.77 1.79 -35.75
CA GLY A 46 2.54 1.43 -36.49
C GLY A 46 1.33 1.06 -35.62
N GLU A 47 1.52 0.83 -34.31
CA GLU A 47 0.41 0.57 -33.39
C GLU A 47 -0.29 1.86 -32.94
N ASN A 48 -1.62 1.84 -32.86
CA ASN A 48 -2.43 3.01 -32.52
C ASN A 48 -2.07 3.57 -31.13
N PRO A 49 -1.82 4.89 -30.99
CA PRO A 49 -1.54 5.54 -29.70
C PRO A 49 -2.64 5.34 -28.65
N GLU A 50 -3.88 5.15 -29.09
CA GLU A 50 -5.06 4.91 -28.22
C GLU A 50 -4.98 3.58 -27.45
N GLY A 51 -4.22 2.60 -27.94
CA GLY A 51 -4.04 1.30 -27.29
C GLY A 51 -3.25 1.37 -25.98
N ARG A 52 -2.37 2.38 -25.83
CA ARG A 52 -1.51 2.55 -24.65
C ARG A 52 -2.32 2.81 -23.38
N ALA A 53 -3.29 3.71 -23.46
CA ALA A 53 -4.15 4.06 -22.33
C ALA A 53 -4.99 2.86 -21.88
N GLU A 54 -5.51 2.09 -22.83
CA GLU A 54 -6.27 0.88 -22.55
C GLU A 54 -5.42 -0.25 -21.95
N PHE A 55 -4.18 -0.43 -22.43
CA PHE A 55 -3.22 -1.40 -21.91
C PHE A 55 -2.87 -1.09 -20.45
N ILE A 56 -2.51 0.16 -20.16
CA ILE A 56 -2.21 0.62 -18.80
C ILE A 56 -3.45 0.47 -17.90
N ALA A 57 -4.64 0.83 -18.37
CA ALA A 57 -5.89 0.69 -17.60
C ALA A 57 -6.25 -0.77 -17.30
N ARG A 58 -6.04 -1.70 -18.23
CA ARG A 58 -6.20 -3.14 -18.01
C ARG A 58 -5.17 -3.69 -17.02
N GLY A 59 -3.89 -3.35 -17.20
CA GLY A 59 -2.81 -3.74 -16.28
C GLY A 59 -3.04 -3.26 -14.85
N MET A 60 -3.53 -2.03 -14.68
CA MET A 60 -3.88 -1.46 -13.37
C MET A 60 -5.13 -2.12 -12.75
N ARG A 61 -6.11 -2.56 -13.56
CA ARG A 61 -7.27 -3.34 -13.07
C ARG A 61 -6.87 -4.71 -12.55
N ALA A 62 -5.99 -5.42 -13.24
CA ALA A 62 -5.45 -6.70 -12.78
C ALA A 62 -4.61 -6.52 -11.50
N PHE A 63 -3.82 -5.44 -11.41
CA PHE A 63 -3.03 -5.12 -10.23
C PHE A 63 -3.88 -4.91 -8.97
N ARG A 64 -5.03 -4.24 -9.06
CA ARG A 64 -5.97 -4.07 -7.94
C ARG A 64 -6.48 -5.39 -7.35
N LYS A 65 -6.51 -6.46 -8.14
CA LYS A 65 -6.87 -7.81 -7.67
C LYS A 65 -5.66 -8.62 -7.15
N SER A 66 -4.44 -8.11 -7.30
CA SER A 66 -3.23 -8.85 -6.97
C SER A 66 -2.89 -8.83 -5.47
N LEU A 67 -2.12 -9.84 -5.04
CA LEU A 67 -1.58 -9.98 -3.68
C LEU A 67 -0.85 -8.73 -3.16
N ALA A 68 -0.29 -7.89 -4.03
CA ALA A 68 0.32 -6.63 -3.62
C ALA A 68 -0.69 -5.67 -2.95
N TYR A 69 -1.96 -5.69 -3.39
CA TYR A 69 -3.03 -4.93 -2.75
C TYR A 69 -3.48 -5.57 -1.42
N ARG A 70 -3.38 -6.90 -1.29
CA ARG A 70 -3.60 -7.59 0.00
C ARG A 70 -2.43 -7.36 0.97
N LEU A 71 -1.21 -7.18 0.49
CA LEU A 71 -0.03 -6.91 1.32
C LEU A 71 -0.10 -5.53 1.97
N LEU A 72 -0.84 -4.58 1.39
CA LEU A 72 -1.14 -3.30 2.02
C LEU A 72 -1.92 -3.46 3.35
N TRP A 73 -2.68 -4.55 3.53
CA TRP A 73 -3.35 -4.83 4.81
C TRP A 73 -2.38 -5.12 5.95
N LEU A 74 -1.16 -5.61 5.68
CA LEU A 74 -0.16 -5.84 6.72
C LEU A 74 0.22 -4.55 7.45
N ILE A 75 0.10 -3.40 6.79
CA ILE A 75 0.41 -2.10 7.40
C ILE A 75 -0.60 -1.74 8.49
N TYR A 76 -1.83 -2.27 8.45
CA TYR A 76 -2.79 -2.16 9.55
C TYR A 76 -2.67 -3.29 10.58
N ALA A 77 -2.16 -4.46 10.17
CA ALA A 77 -1.96 -5.59 11.08
C ALA A 77 -0.77 -5.39 12.03
N VAL A 78 0.36 -4.86 11.54
CA VAL A 78 1.58 -4.62 12.35
C VAL A 78 1.35 -3.65 13.53
N PRO A 79 0.69 -2.50 13.36
CA PRO A 79 0.41 -1.57 14.44
C PRO A 79 -0.61 -2.10 15.44
N LEU A 80 -1.63 -2.81 14.96
CA LEU A 80 -2.58 -3.47 15.82
C LEU A 80 -1.88 -4.51 16.70
N ALA A 81 -0.99 -5.32 16.11
CA ALA A 81 -0.14 -6.26 16.84
C ALA A 81 0.78 -5.54 17.85
N PHE A 82 1.39 -4.42 17.47
CA PHE A 82 2.26 -3.63 18.35
C PHE A 82 1.50 -3.04 19.55
N ALA A 83 0.27 -2.56 19.33
CA ALA A 83 -0.62 -2.08 20.39
C ALA A 83 -1.00 -3.21 21.36
N VAL A 84 -1.37 -4.38 20.84
CA VAL A 84 -1.67 -5.58 21.65
C VAL A 84 -0.46 -5.99 22.49
N VAL A 85 0.74 -6.05 21.90
CA VAL A 85 1.98 -6.39 22.61
C VAL A 85 2.27 -5.38 23.71
N THR A 86 2.13 -4.08 23.42
CA THR A 86 2.40 -3.02 24.40
C THR A 86 1.45 -3.12 25.60
N VAL A 87 0.15 -3.34 25.36
CA VAL A 87 -0.83 -3.55 26.45
C VAL A 87 -0.49 -4.80 27.25
N TRP A 88 -0.14 -5.91 26.59
CA TRP A 88 0.20 -7.15 27.26
C TRP A 88 1.43 -6.99 28.16
N VAL A 89 2.51 -6.38 27.65
CA VAL A 89 3.73 -6.13 28.42
C VAL A 89 3.46 -5.24 29.64
N MET A 90 2.72 -4.14 29.48
CA MET A 90 2.41 -3.24 30.60
C MET A 90 1.45 -3.86 31.64
N ASN A 91 0.60 -4.80 31.22
CA ASN A 91 -0.35 -5.48 32.11
C ASN A 91 0.26 -6.71 32.83
N HIS A 92 1.42 -7.18 32.39
CA HIS A 92 2.16 -8.29 33.01
C HIS A 92 3.48 -7.86 33.68
N GLN A 93 3.71 -6.55 33.80
CA GLN A 93 4.69 -5.93 34.69
C GLN A 93 4.02 -5.51 35.99
#